data_AF-A0A810E7T5-F1
#
_entry.id   AF-A0A810E7T5-F1
#
_cell.length_a   1.000
_cell.length_b   1.000
_cell.length_c   1.000
_cell.angle_alpha   90.00
_cell.angle_beta   90.00
_cell.angle_gamma   90.00
#
_symmetry.space_group_name_H-M   'P 1'
#
loop_
_entity.id
_entity.type
_entity.pdbx_description
1 polymer ?
#
loop_
_entity_poly.entity_id
_entity_poly.type
_entity_poly.pdbx_seq_one_letter_code
_entity_poly.pdbx_strand_id
1 'polypeptide(L)'
;MNEGLQERLEKYGFSLYMIRVTLAASLSWMAVHAMYGNEFSYFAPLAAILITQGSVKASLEKGLCRLLGIVLGGSVSLMIGHFFNVGPLSILLILLIGLGVATACRINFQAITQVGVTSVLALTFIQDHYVMFRATETLIGVAFALLFNMIIVPPKGFVNVKGTAFAGTLLLADGLSGLAPGRDEKGQAEALKRAGQLLKESSQKQSELLYTLSHVPCRNDLSVMKQSIAHLQTMHDYVKEIATELRLLPPHYASADWMKQTLTATSDCIAIFGAKALSDTECHSSLPETLRRARELQLASFAELQGSCPLTAIRDLGAVFSHLNRLLDEVERADHAVCSAAPQRARAHASRAVRLVKKGLSHKL
;
A
#
# COMPACT_ATOMS: atom_id res chain seq x y z
N MET A 1 -6.57 -23.21 10.47
CA MET A 1 -5.54 -23.54 11.48
C MET A 1 -5.34 -22.33 12.39
N ASN A 2 -6.04 -22.37 13.53
CA ASN A 2 -5.90 -21.65 14.81
C ASN A 2 -5.63 -20.13 14.83
N GLU A 3 -6.70 -19.33 14.77
CA GLU A 3 -6.68 -17.88 15.03
C GLU A 3 -6.19 -17.55 16.45
N GLY A 4 -6.59 -18.35 17.45
CA GLY A 4 -6.18 -18.15 18.84
C GLY A 4 -4.72 -18.50 19.14
N LEU A 5 -4.04 -19.30 18.31
CA LEU A 5 -2.60 -19.57 18.48
C LEU A 5 -1.76 -18.43 17.91
N GLN A 6 -2.18 -17.85 16.79
CA GLN A 6 -1.44 -16.77 16.14
C GLN A 6 -1.49 -15.48 16.96
N GLU A 7 -2.65 -15.11 17.52
CA GLU A 7 -2.77 -14.00 18.48
C GLU A 7 -1.98 -14.26 19.77
N ARG A 8 -1.95 -15.50 20.26
CA ARG A 8 -1.16 -15.86 21.44
C ARG A 8 0.35 -15.78 21.15
N LEU A 9 0.81 -16.25 19.99
CA LEU A 9 2.22 -16.17 19.58
C LEU A 9 2.69 -14.72 19.37
N GLU A 10 1.86 -13.85 18.79
CA GLU A 10 2.17 -12.42 18.68
C GLU A 10 2.29 -11.74 20.05
N LYS A 11 1.45 -12.13 21.02
CA LYS A 11 1.54 -11.65 22.40
C LYS A 11 2.84 -12.04 23.11
N TYR A 12 3.48 -13.15 22.70
CA TYR A 12 4.79 -13.61 23.20
C TYR A 12 5.98 -13.13 22.35
N GLY A 13 5.77 -12.26 21.36
CA GLY A 13 6.85 -11.71 20.52
C GLY A 13 7.34 -12.65 19.41
N PHE A 14 6.77 -13.85 19.29
CA PHE A 14 6.96 -14.75 18.14
C PHE A 14 6.16 -14.26 16.94
N SER A 15 6.59 -13.12 16.40
CA SER A 15 6.02 -12.55 15.20
C SER A 15 6.51 -13.32 13.96
N LEU A 16 5.71 -13.30 12.90
CA LEU A 16 6.12 -13.82 11.60
C LEU A 16 7.41 -13.14 11.10
N TYR A 17 7.63 -11.89 11.50
CA TYR A 17 8.85 -11.13 11.26
C TYR A 17 10.08 -11.80 11.91
N MET A 18 9.98 -12.26 13.16
CA MET A 18 11.08 -12.97 13.83
C MET A 18 11.49 -14.22 13.04
N ILE A 19 10.52 -15.03 12.60
CA ILE A 19 10.79 -16.24 11.82
C ILE A 19 11.49 -15.90 10.50
N ARG A 20 11.02 -14.85 9.79
CA ARG A 20 11.66 -14.37 8.55
C ARG A 20 13.11 -13.98 8.77
N VAL A 21 13.36 -13.14 9.76
CA VAL A 21 14.69 -12.60 10.05
C VAL A 21 15.64 -13.73 10.43
N THR A 22 15.22 -14.62 11.33
CA THR A 22 16.06 -15.74 11.78
C THR A 22 16.38 -16.69 10.63
N LEU A 23 15.39 -17.09 9.81
CA LEU A 23 15.63 -17.96 8.67
C LEU A 23 16.52 -17.30 7.61
N ALA A 24 16.28 -16.03 7.28
CA ALA A 24 17.11 -15.29 6.35
C ALA A 24 18.57 -15.19 6.83
N ALA A 25 18.76 -14.87 8.11
CA ALA A 25 20.09 -14.77 8.71
C ALA A 25 20.82 -16.11 8.69
N SER A 26 20.20 -17.17 9.23
CA SER A 26 20.81 -18.50 9.31
C SER A 26 21.17 -19.06 7.93
N LEU A 27 20.29 -18.93 6.95
CA LEU A 27 20.54 -19.46 5.61
C LEU A 27 21.53 -18.62 4.80
N SER A 28 21.56 -17.29 5.00
CA SER A 28 22.58 -16.45 4.39
C SER A 28 24.00 -16.79 4.89
N TRP A 29 24.14 -17.07 6.19
CA TRP A 29 25.40 -17.56 6.76
C TRP A 29 25.80 -18.90 6.13
N MET A 30 24.89 -19.88 6.10
CA MET A 30 25.17 -21.19 5.50
C MET A 30 25.58 -21.08 4.04
N ALA A 31 24.94 -20.20 3.27
CA ALA A 31 25.26 -19.99 1.87
C ALA A 31 26.67 -19.40 1.67
N VAL A 32 27.05 -18.38 2.44
CA VAL A 32 28.41 -17.80 2.35
C VAL A 32 29.45 -18.82 2.80
N HIS A 33 29.19 -19.52 3.90
CA HIS A 33 30.10 -20.53 4.43
C HIS A 33 30.36 -21.66 3.42
N ALA A 34 29.34 -22.10 2.69
CA ALA A 34 29.48 -23.10 1.64
C ALA A 34 30.29 -22.62 0.42
N MET A 35 30.28 -21.31 0.13
CA MET A 35 30.98 -20.75 -1.04
C MET A 35 32.44 -20.34 -0.73
N TYR A 36 32.68 -19.76 0.45
CA TYR A 36 33.97 -19.11 0.79
C TYR A 36 34.68 -19.75 2.00
N GLY A 37 34.08 -20.76 2.65
CA GLY A 37 34.67 -21.41 3.82
C GLY A 37 34.58 -20.57 5.10
N ASN A 38 35.66 -20.55 5.89
CA ASN A 38 35.66 -19.99 7.25
C ASN A 38 35.97 -18.49 7.32
N GLU A 39 36.50 -17.89 6.25
CA GLU A 39 36.87 -16.48 6.29
C GLU A 39 35.64 -15.58 6.04
N PHE A 40 35.44 -14.63 6.95
CA PHE A 40 34.52 -13.50 6.84
C PHE A 40 33.00 -13.74 6.85
N SER A 41 32.47 -14.95 7.06
CA SER A 41 31.02 -15.27 6.94
C SER A 41 30.00 -14.44 7.76
N TYR A 42 30.42 -13.55 8.66
CA TYR A 42 29.58 -12.83 9.63
C TYR A 42 28.77 -11.68 9.05
N PHE A 43 29.14 -11.14 7.89
CA PHE A 43 28.45 -9.95 7.39
C PHE A 43 27.20 -10.26 6.58
N ALA A 44 27.10 -11.46 6.01
CA ALA A 44 25.88 -11.94 5.36
C ALA A 44 24.66 -12.05 6.31
N PRO A 45 24.72 -12.73 7.48
CA PRO A 45 23.59 -12.75 8.40
C PRO A 45 23.30 -11.38 8.98
N LEU A 46 24.33 -10.57 9.28
CA LEU A 46 24.13 -9.19 9.71
C LEU A 46 23.42 -8.36 8.63
N ALA A 47 23.75 -8.59 7.36
CA ALA A 47 23.06 -7.99 6.22
C ALA A 47 21.61 -8.42 6.14
N ALA A 48 21.34 -9.72 6.24
CA ALA A 48 19.99 -10.25 6.23
C ALA A 48 19.13 -9.63 7.38
N ILE A 49 19.66 -9.55 8.60
CA ILE A 49 18.95 -8.98 9.75
C ILE A 49 18.63 -7.49 9.54
N LEU A 50 19.63 -6.69 9.14
CA LEU A 50 19.45 -5.25 8.99
C LEU A 50 18.54 -4.86 7.81
N ILE A 51 18.50 -5.71 6.77
CA ILE A 51 17.79 -5.43 5.52
C ILE A 51 16.37 -5.99 5.54
N THR A 52 16.10 -7.04 6.32
CA THR A 52 14.76 -7.59 6.45
C THR A 52 13.82 -6.53 7.04
N GLN A 53 12.78 -6.17 6.29
CA GLN A 53 11.74 -5.22 6.71
C GLN A 53 10.35 -5.86 6.65
N GLY A 54 9.33 -5.16 7.14
CA GLY A 54 7.93 -5.60 7.04
C GLY A 54 7.45 -5.81 5.60
N SER A 55 8.03 -5.08 4.62
CA SER A 55 7.70 -5.20 3.19
C SER A 55 8.94 -5.44 2.32
N VAL A 56 8.71 -6.14 1.19
CA VAL A 56 9.76 -6.50 0.22
C VAL A 56 10.36 -5.25 -0.43
N LYS A 57 9.53 -4.27 -0.80
CA LYS A 57 9.98 -2.99 -1.38
C LYS A 57 10.91 -2.24 -0.42
N ALA A 58 10.52 -2.12 0.85
CA ALA A 58 11.35 -1.47 1.85
C ALA A 58 12.69 -2.23 2.05
N SER A 59 12.65 -3.57 2.04
CA SER A 59 13.87 -4.38 2.14
C SER A 59 14.79 -4.16 0.94
N LEU A 60 14.23 -4.07 -0.28
CA LEU A 60 14.98 -3.83 -1.50
C LEU A 60 15.61 -2.44 -1.50
N GLU A 61 14.85 -1.40 -1.16
CA GLU A 61 15.34 -0.03 -1.07
C GLU A 61 16.47 0.08 -0.03
N LYS A 62 16.29 -0.52 1.16
CA LYS A 62 17.35 -0.58 2.17
C LYS A 62 18.58 -1.35 1.70
N GLY A 63 18.40 -2.45 0.99
CA GLY A 63 19.48 -3.23 0.39
C GLY A 63 20.29 -2.42 -0.61
N LEU A 64 19.61 -1.74 -1.54
CA LEU A 64 20.25 -0.86 -2.53
C LEU A 64 20.99 0.31 -1.88
N CYS A 65 20.37 0.99 -0.91
CA CYS A 65 21.03 2.05 -0.14
C CYS A 65 22.30 1.54 0.54
N ARG A 66 22.26 0.34 1.14
CA ARG A 66 23.43 -0.26 1.77
C ARG A 66 24.54 -0.59 0.77
N LEU A 67 24.20 -1.15 -0.39
CA LEU A 67 25.17 -1.47 -1.44
C LEU A 67 25.83 -0.20 -1.99
N LEU A 68 25.05 0.85 -2.26
CA LEU A 68 25.58 2.15 -2.66
C LEU A 68 26.53 2.72 -1.61
N GLY A 69 26.17 2.62 -0.33
CA GLY A 69 27.03 3.05 0.77
C GLY A 69 28.36 2.28 0.83
N ILE A 70 28.33 0.97 0.58
CA ILE A 70 29.54 0.14 0.56
C ILE A 70 30.46 0.52 -0.61
N VAL A 71 29.89 0.67 -1.82
CA VAL A 71 30.66 1.01 -3.02
C VAL A 71 31.28 2.40 -2.88
N LEU A 72 30.49 3.39 -2.45
CA LEU A 72 30.98 4.76 -2.27
C LEU A 72 32.01 4.84 -1.15
N GLY A 73 31.74 4.27 0.02
CA GLY A 73 32.70 4.28 1.13
C GLY A 73 34.00 3.53 0.79
N GLY A 74 33.89 2.39 0.13
CA GLY A 74 35.04 1.64 -0.37
C GLY A 74 35.87 2.43 -1.39
N SER A 75 35.22 3.10 -2.35
CA SER A 75 35.91 3.90 -3.37
C SER A 75 36.68 5.09 -2.76
N VAL A 76 36.06 5.79 -1.81
CA VAL A 76 36.68 6.93 -1.10
C VAL A 76 37.88 6.44 -0.28
N SER A 77 37.74 5.28 0.37
CA SER A 77 38.81 4.66 1.14
C SER A 77 40.00 4.24 0.28
N LEU A 78 39.74 3.59 -0.86
CA LEU A 78 40.80 3.20 -1.80
C LEU A 78 41.53 4.42 -2.37
N MET A 79 40.82 5.51 -2.69
CA MET A 79 41.47 6.74 -3.15
C MET A 79 42.40 7.33 -2.09
N ILE A 80 41.93 7.48 -0.85
CA ILE A 80 42.66 8.21 0.19
C ILE A 80 43.76 7.35 0.81
N GLY A 81 43.50 6.05 1.00
CA GLY A 81 44.47 5.12 1.58
C GLY A 81 45.69 4.84 0.69
N HIS A 82 45.64 5.19 -0.60
CA HIS A 82 46.83 5.18 -1.46
C HIS A 82 47.79 6.35 -1.13
N PHE A 83 47.28 7.47 -0.63
CA PHE A 83 48.08 8.68 -0.37
C PHE A 83 48.43 8.89 1.11
N PHE A 84 47.66 8.30 2.02
CA PHE A 84 47.78 8.54 3.46
C PHE A 84 47.90 7.24 4.26
N ASN A 85 48.80 7.22 5.25
CA ASN A 85 48.85 6.16 6.26
C ASN A 85 47.63 6.22 7.20
N VAL A 86 47.30 5.09 7.81
CA VAL A 86 46.19 4.99 8.78
C VAL A 86 46.49 5.88 9.99
N GLY A 87 45.64 6.89 10.22
CA GLY A 87 45.80 7.83 11.34
C GLY A 87 44.59 8.74 11.54
N PRO A 88 44.55 9.54 12.62
CA PRO A 88 43.39 10.36 12.98
C PRO A 88 43.01 11.38 11.90
N LEU A 89 44.01 12.01 11.27
CA LEU A 89 43.79 12.97 10.19
C LEU A 89 43.24 12.30 8.92
N SER A 90 43.71 11.10 8.60
CA SER A 90 43.21 10.30 7.48
C SER A 90 41.74 9.90 7.68
N ILE A 91 41.36 9.53 8.92
CA ILE A 91 39.97 9.23 9.30
C ILE A 91 39.08 10.49 9.23
N LEU A 92 39.60 11.64 9.66
CA LEU A 92 38.86 12.90 9.52
C LEU A 92 38.61 13.23 8.05
N LEU A 93 39.66 13.14 7.22
CA LEU A 93 39.60 13.47 5.80
C LEU A 93 38.65 12.53 5.03
N ILE A 94 38.75 11.22 5.27
CA ILE A 94 37.91 10.22 4.61
C ILE A 94 36.44 10.34 4.99
N LEU A 95 36.13 10.68 6.25
CA LEU A 95 34.76 10.94 6.68
C LEU A 95 34.24 12.25 6.09
N LEU A 96 35.04 13.31 6.11
CA LEU A 96 34.66 14.60 5.55
C LEU A 96 34.35 14.49 4.05
N ILE A 97 35.24 13.83 3.29
CA ILE A 97 35.07 13.62 1.84
C ILE A 97 33.92 12.64 1.59
N GLY A 98 33.92 11.49 2.26
CA GLY A 98 32.91 10.44 2.02
C GLY A 98 31.49 10.89 2.35
N LEU A 99 31.28 11.45 3.55
CA LEU A 99 29.97 11.98 3.93
C LEU A 99 29.62 13.23 3.13
N GLY A 100 30.60 14.10 2.84
CA GLY A 100 30.42 15.30 2.03
C GLY A 100 29.92 14.98 0.62
N VAL A 101 30.59 14.06 -0.08
CA VAL A 101 30.19 13.60 -1.42
C VAL A 101 28.82 12.93 -1.38
N ALA A 102 28.58 12.03 -0.41
CA ALA A 102 27.29 11.35 -0.31
C ALA A 102 26.13 12.33 -0.05
N THR A 103 26.37 13.36 0.76
CA THR A 103 25.39 14.42 1.04
C THR A 103 25.19 15.33 -0.17
N ALA A 104 26.26 15.69 -0.88
CA ALA A 104 26.20 16.50 -2.10
C ALA A 104 25.40 15.81 -3.21
N CYS A 105 25.54 14.50 -3.35
CA CYS A 105 24.75 13.67 -4.28
C CYS A 105 23.29 13.47 -3.84
N ARG A 106 22.84 14.07 -2.72
CA ARG A 106 21.49 13.92 -2.15
C ARG A 106 21.09 12.46 -1.94
N ILE A 107 22.05 11.63 -1.53
CA ILE A 107 21.83 10.21 -1.29
C ILE A 107 20.98 10.03 -0.03
N ASN A 108 20.22 8.93 0.04
CA ASN A 108 19.42 8.57 1.22
C ASN A 108 20.29 8.54 2.49
N PHE A 109 19.79 9.08 3.60
CA PHE A 109 20.50 9.16 4.89
C PHE A 109 21.10 7.82 5.34
N GLN A 110 20.37 6.71 5.12
CA GLN A 110 20.85 5.37 5.47
C GLN A 110 22.12 4.99 4.70
N ALA A 111 22.21 5.37 3.42
CA ALA A 111 23.39 5.14 2.61
C ALA A 111 24.55 6.05 3.04
N ILE A 112 24.30 7.31 3.41
CA ILE A 112 25.33 8.23 3.94
C ILE A 112 26.00 7.64 5.19
N THR A 113 25.23 7.13 6.15
CA THR A 113 25.79 6.47 7.34
C THR A 113 26.63 5.26 6.95
N GLN A 114 26.16 4.46 5.99
CA GLN A 114 26.89 3.29 5.51
C GLN A 114 28.18 3.64 4.78
N VAL A 115 28.24 4.78 4.07
CA VAL A 115 29.48 5.33 3.50
C VAL A 115 30.50 5.55 4.60
N GLY A 116 30.12 6.25 5.68
CA GLY A 116 31.03 6.51 6.80
C GLY A 116 31.58 5.23 7.43
N VAL A 117 30.70 4.27 7.75
CA VAL A 117 31.10 2.97 8.31
C VAL A 117 32.05 2.24 7.36
N THR A 118 31.69 2.15 6.08
CA THR A 118 32.50 1.39 5.11
C THR A 118 33.83 2.07 4.84
N SER A 119 33.87 3.40 4.74
CA SER A 119 35.10 4.19 4.54
C SER A 119 36.13 3.90 5.62
N VAL A 120 35.72 3.95 6.89
CA VAL A 120 36.60 3.72 8.04
C VAL A 120 37.08 2.28 8.06
N LEU A 121 36.17 1.30 7.93
CA LEU A 121 36.56 -0.10 7.99
C LEU A 121 37.44 -0.50 6.80
N ALA A 122 37.17 -0.01 5.59
CA ALA A 122 37.99 -0.28 4.42
C ALA A 122 39.40 0.33 4.53
N LEU A 123 39.56 1.45 5.24
CA LEU A 123 40.87 2.09 5.42
C LEU A 123 41.77 1.22 6.31
N THR A 124 41.18 0.58 7.32
CA THR A 124 41.88 -0.31 8.25
C THR A 124 42.27 -1.65 7.59
N PHE A 125 41.46 -2.17 6.67
CA PHE A 125 41.64 -3.48 6.04
C PHE A 125 41.98 -3.39 4.54
N ILE A 126 42.79 -2.39 4.16
CA ILE A 126 42.95 -2.01 2.74
C ILE A 126 43.59 -3.10 1.86
N GLN A 127 44.32 -4.05 2.46
CA GLN A 127 45.06 -5.08 1.74
C GLN A 127 44.27 -6.38 1.47
N ASP A 128 43.09 -6.56 2.10
CA ASP A 128 42.43 -7.87 2.16
C ASP A 128 41.26 -8.04 1.17
N HIS A 129 41.25 -7.31 0.06
CA HIS A 129 40.07 -7.23 -0.85
C HIS A 129 38.75 -6.96 -0.10
N TYR A 130 38.83 -6.29 1.05
CA TYR A 130 37.78 -6.19 2.06
C TYR A 130 36.46 -5.67 1.48
N VAL A 131 36.54 -4.64 0.64
CA VAL A 131 35.37 -4.00 0.02
C VAL A 131 34.61 -5.00 -0.88
N MET A 132 35.32 -5.84 -1.63
CA MET A 132 34.71 -6.83 -2.53
C MET A 132 34.03 -7.95 -1.73
N PHE A 133 34.67 -8.44 -0.67
CA PHE A 133 34.05 -9.41 0.24
C PHE A 133 32.80 -8.82 0.90
N ARG A 134 32.89 -7.61 1.43
CA ARG A 134 31.74 -6.89 2.03
C ARG A 134 30.58 -6.70 1.09
N ALA A 135 30.86 -6.34 -0.17
CA ALA A 135 29.83 -6.18 -1.19
C ALA A 135 29.14 -7.51 -1.48
N THR A 136 29.93 -8.58 -1.68
CA THR A 136 29.42 -9.92 -2.02
C THR A 136 28.59 -10.51 -0.89
N GLU A 137 29.07 -10.44 0.36
CA GLU A 137 28.31 -10.91 1.52
C GLU A 137 27.03 -10.11 1.75
N THR A 138 27.08 -8.79 1.56
CA THR A 138 25.90 -7.95 1.67
C THR A 138 24.89 -8.30 0.57
N LEU A 139 25.34 -8.55 -0.67
CA LEU A 139 24.48 -9.01 -1.76
C LEU A 139 23.78 -10.33 -1.41
N ILE A 140 24.51 -11.29 -0.84
CA ILE A 140 23.94 -12.57 -0.41
C ILE A 140 22.93 -12.36 0.72
N GLY A 141 23.26 -11.55 1.73
CA GLY A 141 22.34 -11.20 2.81
C GLY A 141 21.07 -10.49 2.31
N VAL A 142 21.20 -9.55 1.36
CA VAL A 142 20.06 -8.89 0.68
C VAL A 142 19.22 -9.93 -0.06
N ALA A 143 19.84 -10.83 -0.82
CA ALA A 143 19.14 -11.84 -1.59
C ALA A 143 18.30 -12.76 -0.69
N PHE A 144 18.86 -13.23 0.42
CA PHE A 144 18.13 -14.05 1.39
C PHE A 144 17.05 -13.28 2.13
N ALA A 145 17.31 -12.02 2.53
CA ALA A 145 16.29 -11.17 3.13
C ALA A 145 15.10 -10.98 2.20
N LEU A 146 15.34 -10.69 0.91
CA LEU A 146 14.28 -10.55 -0.09
C LEU A 146 13.54 -11.86 -0.33
N LEU A 147 14.28 -12.97 -0.50
CA LEU A 147 13.72 -14.29 -0.73
C LEU A 147 12.76 -14.69 0.40
N PHE A 148 13.19 -14.57 1.65
CA PHE A 148 12.37 -14.95 2.80
C PHE A 148 11.22 -14.00 3.06
N ASN A 149 11.41 -12.70 2.85
CA ASN A 149 10.33 -11.73 2.96
C ASN A 149 9.25 -11.95 1.88
N MET A 150 9.64 -12.51 0.74
CA MET A 150 8.75 -12.84 -0.36
C MET A 150 8.06 -14.21 -0.20
N ILE A 151 8.70 -15.19 0.44
CA ILE A 151 8.17 -16.55 0.69
C ILE A 151 7.27 -16.60 1.91
N ILE A 152 7.72 -16.03 3.03
CA ILE A 152 6.98 -16.08 4.30
C ILE A 152 6.07 -14.87 4.30
N VAL A 153 4.78 -15.05 4.14
CA VAL A 153 3.83 -13.96 3.87
C VAL A 153 2.84 -13.86 5.02
N PRO A 154 2.36 -12.66 5.42
CA PRO A 154 1.32 -12.58 6.43
C PRO A 154 0.07 -13.24 5.83
N PRO A 155 -0.41 -14.37 6.38
CA PRO A 155 -1.46 -15.17 5.74
C PRO A 155 -2.79 -14.42 5.60
N LYS A 156 -2.96 -13.28 6.28
CA LYS A 156 -4.18 -12.48 6.32
C LYS A 156 -4.04 -11.06 5.72
N GLY A 157 -2.94 -10.75 5.05
CA GLY A 157 -2.70 -9.40 4.50
C GLY A 157 -3.81 -8.92 3.56
N PHE A 158 -4.25 -9.79 2.65
CA PHE A 158 -5.31 -9.48 1.68
C PHE A 158 -6.68 -9.21 2.34
N VAL A 159 -7.08 -10.04 3.31
CA VAL A 159 -8.36 -9.89 4.04
C VAL A 159 -8.35 -8.60 4.86
N ASN A 160 -7.23 -8.27 5.51
CA ASN A 160 -7.10 -7.04 6.29
C ASN A 160 -7.20 -5.80 5.38
N VAL A 161 -6.56 -5.81 4.21
CA VAL A 161 -6.64 -4.70 3.25
C VAL A 161 -8.08 -4.53 2.74
N LYS A 162 -8.75 -5.63 2.35
CA LYS A 162 -10.17 -5.60 1.96
C LYS A 162 -11.05 -5.04 3.07
N GLY A 163 -10.90 -5.54 4.30
CA GLY A 163 -11.69 -5.10 5.46
C GLY A 163 -11.47 -3.62 5.79
N THR A 164 -10.22 -3.14 5.73
CA THR A 164 -9.88 -1.73 5.94
C THR A 164 -10.49 -0.84 4.85
N ALA A 165 -10.39 -1.24 3.58
CA ALA A 165 -10.99 -0.52 2.46
C ALA A 165 -12.53 -0.51 2.55
N PHE A 166 -13.14 -1.62 2.94
CA PHE A 166 -14.58 -1.74 3.11
C PHE A 166 -15.08 -0.85 4.26
N ALA A 167 -14.40 -0.87 5.41
CA ALA A 167 -14.71 0.04 6.52
C ALA A 167 -14.56 1.51 6.11
N GLY A 168 -13.53 1.86 5.34
CA GLY A 168 -13.38 3.20 4.76
C GLY A 168 -14.53 3.58 3.82
N THR A 169 -15.05 2.63 3.04
CA THR A 169 -16.19 2.83 2.13
C THR A 169 -17.49 3.07 2.88
N LEU A 170 -17.75 2.31 3.96
CA LEU A 170 -18.93 2.51 4.80
C LEU A 170 -18.89 3.87 5.50
N LEU A 171 -17.74 4.26 6.06
CA LEU A 171 -17.59 5.59 6.64
C LEU A 171 -17.73 6.71 5.61
N LEU A 172 -17.33 6.48 4.35
CA LEU A 172 -17.55 7.43 3.27
C LEU A 172 -19.04 7.58 2.93
N ALA A 173 -19.76 6.47 2.81
CA ALA A 173 -21.20 6.48 2.56
C ALA A 173 -21.97 7.14 3.72
N ASP A 174 -21.65 6.77 4.96
CA ASP A 174 -22.22 7.39 6.17
C ASP A 174 -21.87 8.89 6.25
N GLY A 175 -20.67 9.27 5.83
CA GLY A 175 -20.23 10.66 5.72
C GLY A 175 -21.10 11.45 4.75
N LEU A 176 -21.35 10.92 3.55
CA LEU A 176 -22.19 11.56 2.53
C LEU A 176 -23.65 11.66 2.97
N SER A 177 -24.24 10.56 3.47
CA SER A 177 -25.61 10.56 4.00
C SER A 177 -25.75 11.50 5.21
N GLY A 178 -24.67 11.64 5.96
CA GLY A 178 -24.57 12.55 7.10
C GLY A 178 -24.64 14.02 6.71
N LEU A 179 -24.19 14.44 5.52
CA LEU A 179 -24.12 15.86 5.15
C LEU A 179 -25.49 16.57 5.17
N ALA A 180 -26.61 15.82 5.22
CA ALA A 180 -27.91 16.39 5.51
C ALA A 180 -27.93 17.06 6.91
N PRO A 181 -28.40 18.31 7.02
CA PRO A 181 -28.30 19.09 8.26
C PRO A 181 -29.16 18.51 9.38
N GLY A 182 -28.73 18.81 10.62
CA GLY A 182 -29.29 18.23 11.85
C GLY A 182 -28.40 17.18 12.52
N ARG A 183 -27.20 16.93 11.99
CA ARG A 183 -26.17 16.07 12.61
C ARG A 183 -24.92 16.87 13.00
N ASP A 184 -24.09 16.28 13.85
CA ASP A 184 -22.82 16.86 14.32
C ASP A 184 -21.83 17.07 13.16
N GLU A 185 -21.70 18.32 12.69
CA GLU A 185 -20.79 18.71 11.61
C GLU A 185 -19.33 18.36 11.91
N LYS A 186 -18.91 18.41 13.19
CA LYS A 186 -17.53 18.09 13.60
C LYS A 186 -17.29 16.59 13.48
N GLY A 187 -18.18 15.78 14.06
CA GLY A 187 -18.13 14.32 13.95
C GLY A 187 -18.15 13.83 12.50
N GLN A 188 -18.89 14.50 11.61
CA GLN A 188 -18.91 14.16 10.18
C GLN A 188 -17.64 14.51 9.45
N ALA A 189 -17.08 15.71 9.69
CA ALA A 189 -15.80 16.08 9.11
C ALA A 189 -14.69 15.11 9.54
N GLU A 190 -14.74 14.64 10.79
CA GLU A 190 -13.83 13.62 11.32
C GLU A 190 -14.09 12.24 10.69
N ALA A 191 -15.33 11.82 10.55
CA ALA A 191 -15.70 10.56 9.88
C ALA A 191 -15.22 10.54 8.42
N LEU A 192 -15.43 11.63 7.67
CA LEU A 192 -14.97 11.76 6.29
C LEU A 192 -13.44 11.74 6.21
N LYS A 193 -12.74 12.45 7.11
CA LYS A 193 -11.27 12.40 7.20
C LYS A 193 -10.77 10.99 7.49
N ARG A 194 -11.44 10.28 8.40
CA ARG A 194 -11.11 8.89 8.76
C ARG A 194 -11.36 7.93 7.59
N ALA A 195 -12.44 8.11 6.83
CA ALA A 195 -12.69 7.35 5.61
C ALA A 195 -11.53 7.50 4.61
N GLY A 196 -11.10 8.73 4.32
CA GLY A 196 -9.96 9.00 3.44
C GLY A 196 -8.64 8.40 3.96
N GLN A 197 -8.39 8.44 5.27
CA GLN A 197 -7.22 7.79 5.89
C GLN A 197 -7.22 6.28 5.70
N LEU A 198 -8.35 5.60 5.95
CA LEU A 198 -8.47 4.15 5.77
C LEU A 198 -8.30 3.73 4.31
N LEU A 199 -8.86 4.49 3.36
CA LEU A 199 -8.69 4.25 1.93
C LEU A 199 -7.24 4.46 1.47
N LYS A 200 -6.53 5.43 2.06
CA LYS A 200 -5.10 5.65 1.78
C LYS A 200 -4.23 4.54 2.37
N GLU A 201 -4.51 4.14 3.60
CA GLU A 201 -3.82 3.05 4.28
C GLU A 201 -4.02 1.72 3.55
N SER A 202 -5.26 1.42 3.09
CA SER A 202 -5.56 0.21 2.33
C SER A 202 -4.82 0.19 0.99
N SER A 203 -4.77 1.32 0.28
CA SER A 203 -3.99 1.47 -0.97
C SER A 203 -2.49 1.25 -0.74
N GLN A 204 -1.94 1.78 0.35
CA GLN A 204 -0.52 1.59 0.70
C GLN A 204 -0.23 0.12 1.01
N LYS A 205 -0.98 -0.49 1.94
CA LYS A 205 -0.82 -1.91 2.32
C LYS A 205 -1.02 -2.83 1.11
N GLN A 206 -1.96 -2.51 0.24
CA GLN A 206 -2.17 -3.23 -1.01
C GLN A 206 -0.93 -3.19 -1.92
N SER A 207 -0.32 -2.01 -2.08
CA SER A 207 0.84 -1.84 -2.94
C SER A 207 2.02 -2.72 -2.50
N GLU A 208 2.13 -2.99 -1.20
CA GLU A 208 3.13 -3.90 -0.64
C GLU A 208 2.85 -5.37 -0.97
N LEU A 209 1.57 -5.77 -1.03
CA LEU A 209 1.17 -7.14 -1.38
C LEU A 209 1.55 -7.52 -2.82
N LEU A 210 1.69 -6.55 -3.75
CA LEU A 210 2.08 -6.81 -5.14
C LEU A 210 3.50 -7.39 -5.29
N TYR A 211 4.37 -7.12 -4.31
CA TYR A 211 5.77 -7.58 -4.31
C TYR A 211 5.95 -8.96 -3.68
N THR A 212 4.85 -9.60 -3.28
CA THR A 212 4.85 -10.87 -2.57
C THR A 212 4.50 -12.04 -3.50
N LEU A 213 5.39 -13.03 -3.69
CA LEU A 213 5.16 -14.11 -4.66
C LEU A 213 4.03 -15.07 -4.29
N SER A 214 3.69 -15.24 -3.01
CA SER A 214 2.59 -16.15 -2.63
C SER A 214 1.22 -15.70 -3.17
N HIS A 215 1.07 -14.42 -3.52
CA HIS A 215 -0.15 -13.83 -4.06
C HIS A 215 -0.18 -13.76 -5.59
N VAL A 216 0.81 -14.32 -6.30
CA VAL A 216 0.76 -14.52 -7.76
C VAL A 216 -0.58 -15.09 -8.26
N PRO A 217 -1.19 -16.12 -7.62
CA PRO A 217 -2.51 -16.61 -8.05
C PRO A 217 -3.66 -15.61 -7.87
N CYS A 218 -3.51 -14.61 -7.00
CA CYS A 218 -4.51 -13.57 -6.72
C CYS A 218 -4.15 -12.23 -7.38
N ARG A 219 -3.19 -12.19 -8.30
CA ARG A 219 -2.76 -10.93 -8.95
C ARG A 219 -3.91 -10.19 -9.63
N ASN A 220 -4.84 -10.91 -10.25
CA ASN A 220 -6.01 -10.31 -10.90
C ASN A 220 -7.00 -9.75 -9.86
N ASP A 221 -7.17 -10.42 -8.73
CA ASP A 221 -8.02 -9.92 -7.65
C ASP A 221 -7.41 -8.68 -6.98
N LEU A 222 -6.07 -8.69 -6.85
CA LEU A 222 -5.32 -7.57 -6.32
C LEU A 222 -5.34 -6.37 -7.28
N SER A 223 -5.27 -6.56 -8.60
CA SER A 223 -5.41 -5.45 -9.56
C SER A 223 -6.82 -4.86 -9.56
N VAL A 224 -7.86 -5.70 -9.49
CA VAL A 224 -9.24 -5.21 -9.38
C VAL A 224 -9.45 -4.45 -8.09
N MET A 225 -8.99 -4.97 -6.95
CA MET A 225 -9.06 -4.26 -5.67
C MET A 225 -8.33 -2.92 -5.73
N LYS A 226 -7.25 -2.82 -6.53
CA LYS A 226 -6.46 -1.58 -6.69
C LYS A 226 -7.29 -0.52 -7.36
N GLN A 227 -7.96 -0.94 -8.42
CA GLN A 227 -8.85 -0.09 -9.17
C GLN A 227 -10.06 0.32 -8.32
N SER A 228 -10.67 -0.60 -7.58
CA SER A 228 -11.78 -0.28 -6.66
C SER A 228 -11.38 0.74 -5.59
N ILE A 229 -10.22 0.57 -4.94
CA ILE A 229 -9.71 1.53 -3.94
C ILE A 229 -9.41 2.89 -4.57
N ALA A 230 -8.84 2.92 -5.78
CA ALA A 230 -8.58 4.17 -6.49
C ALA A 230 -9.88 4.93 -6.81
N HIS A 231 -10.90 4.24 -7.33
CA HIS A 231 -12.21 4.85 -7.57
C HIS A 231 -12.84 5.37 -6.27
N LEU A 232 -12.73 4.64 -5.15
CA LEU A 232 -13.21 5.10 -3.84
C LEU A 232 -12.49 6.36 -3.33
N GLN A 233 -11.20 6.52 -3.63
CA GLN A 233 -10.45 7.74 -3.32
C GLN A 233 -10.98 8.92 -4.14
N THR A 234 -11.25 8.72 -5.43
CA THR A 234 -11.90 9.74 -6.27
C THR A 234 -13.30 10.09 -5.77
N MET A 235 -14.09 9.09 -5.34
CA MET A 235 -15.39 9.33 -4.70
C MET A 235 -15.24 10.15 -3.40
N HIS A 236 -14.23 9.85 -2.59
CA HIS A 236 -13.93 10.62 -1.38
C HIS A 236 -13.64 12.10 -1.68
N ASP A 237 -12.89 12.39 -2.74
CA ASP A 237 -12.61 13.76 -3.17
C ASP A 237 -13.92 14.49 -3.58
N TYR A 238 -14.80 13.84 -4.34
CA TYR A 238 -16.11 14.41 -4.68
C TYR A 238 -17.00 14.64 -3.45
N VAL A 239 -17.04 13.71 -2.49
CA VAL A 239 -17.82 13.89 -1.25
C VAL A 239 -17.31 15.08 -0.43
N LYS A 240 -15.99 15.32 -0.43
CA LYS A 240 -15.39 16.48 0.22
C LYS A 240 -15.75 17.79 -0.48
N GLU A 241 -15.80 17.81 -1.81
CA GLU A 241 -16.28 18.95 -2.60
C GLU A 241 -17.76 19.23 -2.29
N ILE A 242 -18.61 18.20 -2.34
CA ILE A 242 -20.04 18.30 -1.98
C ILE A 242 -20.22 18.88 -0.58
N ALA A 243 -19.48 18.37 0.42
CA ALA A 243 -19.55 18.87 1.79
C ALA A 243 -19.15 20.35 1.91
N THR A 244 -18.25 20.82 1.05
CA THR A 244 -17.82 22.22 1.01
C THR A 244 -18.89 23.11 0.40
N GLU A 245 -19.45 22.70 -0.75
CA GLU A 245 -20.54 23.41 -1.43
C GLU A 245 -21.81 23.46 -0.56
N LEU A 246 -22.14 22.38 0.15
CA LEU A 246 -23.31 22.34 1.05
C LEU A 246 -23.23 23.33 2.20
N ARG A 247 -22.02 23.65 2.69
CA ARG A 247 -21.80 24.65 3.75
C ARG A 247 -22.00 26.08 3.28
N LEU A 248 -21.85 26.33 1.98
CA LEU A 248 -22.03 27.65 1.38
C LEU A 248 -23.51 27.90 1.03
N LEU A 249 -24.32 26.84 0.94
CA LEU A 249 -25.74 26.93 0.62
C LEU A 249 -26.56 27.49 1.80
N PRO A 250 -27.63 28.25 1.49
CA PRO A 250 -28.59 28.67 2.51
C PRO A 250 -29.21 27.47 3.25
N PRO A 251 -29.44 27.58 4.58
CA PRO A 251 -29.82 26.46 5.42
C PRO A 251 -31.15 25.81 5.03
N HIS A 252 -32.09 26.57 4.45
CA HIS A 252 -33.37 26.02 3.99
C HIS A 252 -33.24 25.10 2.77
N TYR A 253 -32.22 25.30 1.92
CA TYR A 253 -31.93 24.38 0.81
C TYR A 253 -31.11 23.18 1.28
N ALA A 254 -30.12 23.42 2.15
CA ALA A 254 -29.33 22.34 2.72
C ALA A 254 -30.20 21.35 3.50
N SER A 255 -31.23 21.85 4.21
CA SER A 255 -32.14 21.06 5.06
C SER A 255 -33.39 20.51 4.41
N ALA A 256 -33.53 20.70 3.10
CA ALA A 256 -34.69 20.21 2.40
C ALA A 256 -34.73 18.67 2.35
N ASP A 257 -35.93 18.09 2.45
CA ASP A 257 -36.12 16.64 2.41
C ASP A 257 -35.61 16.02 1.11
N TRP A 258 -35.78 16.71 -0.02
CA TRP A 258 -35.26 16.26 -1.31
C TRP A 258 -33.72 16.19 -1.34
N MET A 259 -33.02 17.12 -0.66
CA MET A 259 -31.56 17.12 -0.58
C MET A 259 -31.09 15.91 0.23
N LYS A 260 -31.73 15.67 1.37
CA LYS A 260 -31.46 14.51 2.21
C LYS A 260 -31.69 13.19 1.47
N GLN A 261 -32.83 13.05 0.78
CA GLN A 261 -33.14 11.86 -0.02
C GLN A 261 -32.11 11.63 -1.14
N THR A 262 -31.68 12.70 -1.79
CA THR A 262 -30.67 12.65 -2.86
C THR A 262 -29.31 12.21 -2.33
N LEU A 263 -28.86 12.78 -1.21
CA LEU A 263 -27.60 12.40 -0.55
C LEU A 263 -27.64 10.94 -0.09
N THR A 264 -28.74 10.49 0.52
CA THR A 264 -28.91 9.10 0.97
C THR A 264 -28.90 8.14 -0.22
N ALA A 265 -29.67 8.38 -1.28
CA ALA A 265 -29.68 7.51 -2.45
C ALA A 265 -28.30 7.42 -3.14
N THR A 266 -27.55 8.52 -3.16
CA THR A 266 -26.17 8.54 -3.67
C THR A 266 -25.23 7.76 -2.75
N SER A 267 -25.40 7.88 -1.43
CA SER A 267 -24.61 7.13 -0.45
C SER A 267 -24.85 5.62 -0.51
N ASP A 268 -26.09 5.19 -0.76
CA ASP A 268 -26.44 3.77 -0.92
C ASP A 268 -25.69 3.16 -2.12
N CYS A 269 -25.52 3.92 -3.20
CA CYS A 269 -24.75 3.48 -4.36
C CYS A 269 -23.28 3.21 -4.00
N ILE A 270 -22.65 4.06 -3.18
CA ILE A 270 -21.27 3.87 -2.70
C ILE A 270 -21.20 2.63 -1.79
N ALA A 271 -22.14 2.48 -0.87
CA ALA A 271 -22.17 1.36 0.06
C ALA A 271 -22.34 0.01 -0.66
N ILE A 272 -23.26 -0.07 -1.63
CA ILE A 272 -23.51 -1.27 -2.43
C ILE A 272 -22.30 -1.60 -3.31
N PHE A 273 -21.68 -0.59 -3.94
CA PHE A 273 -20.44 -0.80 -4.69
C PHE A 273 -19.33 -1.35 -3.77
N GLY A 274 -19.15 -0.77 -2.58
CA GLY A 274 -18.22 -1.25 -1.57
C GLY A 274 -18.47 -2.71 -1.17
N ALA A 275 -19.73 -3.06 -0.91
CA ALA A 275 -20.11 -4.42 -0.57
C ALA A 275 -19.81 -5.40 -1.72
N LYS A 276 -20.16 -5.04 -2.95
CA LYS A 276 -19.90 -5.86 -4.15
C LYS A 276 -18.40 -6.02 -4.45
N ALA A 277 -17.60 -4.98 -4.26
CA ALA A 277 -16.19 -4.98 -4.65
C ALA A 277 -15.24 -5.50 -3.56
N LEU A 278 -15.56 -5.28 -2.28
CA LEU A 278 -14.64 -5.46 -1.16
C LEU A 278 -15.15 -6.45 -0.09
N SER A 279 -16.46 -6.71 -0.01
CA SER A 279 -17.00 -7.76 0.86
C SER A 279 -17.08 -9.10 0.12
N ASP A 280 -16.95 -10.20 0.88
CA ASP A 280 -17.16 -11.56 0.35
C ASP A 280 -18.63 -12.02 0.47
N THR A 281 -19.51 -11.17 1.04
CA THR A 281 -20.96 -11.44 1.14
C THR A 281 -21.68 -11.20 -0.19
N GLU A 282 -22.53 -12.13 -0.60
CA GLU A 282 -23.43 -11.96 -1.75
C GLU A 282 -24.36 -10.76 -1.51
N CYS A 283 -24.14 -9.69 -2.27
CA CYS A 283 -25.00 -8.52 -2.25
C CYS A 283 -26.17 -8.75 -3.21
N HIS A 284 -27.37 -8.99 -2.68
CA HIS A 284 -28.58 -9.22 -3.49
C HIS A 284 -29.13 -7.93 -4.15
N SER A 285 -28.64 -6.74 -3.78
CA SER A 285 -29.08 -5.49 -4.37
C SER A 285 -28.36 -5.21 -5.69
N SER A 286 -29.14 -4.91 -6.73
CA SER A 286 -28.62 -4.56 -8.06
C SER A 286 -28.12 -3.11 -8.07
N LEU A 287 -26.79 -2.94 -8.10
CA LEU A 287 -26.16 -1.62 -8.23
C LEU A 287 -26.71 -0.77 -9.40
N PRO A 288 -27.00 -1.34 -10.60
CA PRO A 288 -27.61 -0.58 -11.69
C PRO A 288 -28.98 0.01 -11.35
N GLU A 289 -29.79 -0.71 -10.59
CA GLU A 289 -31.13 -0.26 -10.18
C GLU A 289 -31.03 0.88 -9.16
N THR A 290 -30.09 0.80 -8.22
CA THR A 290 -29.84 1.88 -7.26
C THR A 290 -29.24 3.12 -7.90
N LEU A 291 -28.34 2.96 -8.88
CA LEU A 291 -27.82 4.08 -9.69
C LEU A 291 -28.95 4.77 -10.46
N ARG A 292 -29.82 3.99 -11.11
CA ARG A 292 -30.99 4.51 -11.83
C ARG A 292 -31.90 5.31 -10.90
N ARG A 293 -32.24 4.74 -9.74
CA ARG A 293 -33.07 5.41 -8.72
C ARG A 293 -32.44 6.70 -8.20
N ALA A 294 -31.13 6.72 -7.93
CA ALA A 294 -30.43 7.91 -7.47
C ALA A 294 -30.44 9.03 -8.53
N ARG A 295 -30.24 8.69 -9.81
CA ARG A 295 -30.33 9.64 -10.93
C ARG A 295 -31.73 10.21 -11.11
N GLU A 296 -32.76 9.35 -11.04
CA GLU A 296 -34.16 9.78 -11.12
C GLU A 296 -34.53 10.75 -9.98
N LEU A 297 -34.09 10.47 -8.75
CA LEU A 297 -34.27 11.37 -7.61
C LEU A 297 -33.54 12.71 -7.78
N GLN A 298 -32.30 12.70 -8.29
CA GLN A 298 -31.55 13.93 -8.59
C GLN A 298 -32.29 14.79 -9.63
N LEU A 299 -32.76 14.17 -10.72
CA LEU A 299 -33.47 14.86 -11.78
C LEU A 299 -34.82 15.42 -11.32
N ALA A 300 -35.59 14.62 -10.57
CA ALA A 300 -36.87 15.06 -10.02
C ALA A 300 -36.69 16.25 -9.06
N SER A 301 -35.72 16.17 -8.16
CA SER A 301 -35.39 17.25 -7.23
C SER A 301 -34.96 18.52 -7.96
N PHE A 302 -34.13 18.39 -9.00
CA PHE A 302 -33.68 19.53 -9.80
C PHE A 302 -34.82 20.18 -10.60
N ALA A 303 -35.74 19.39 -11.14
CA ALA A 303 -36.91 19.88 -11.87
C ALA A 303 -37.85 20.69 -10.95
N GLU A 304 -38.08 20.24 -9.72
CA GLU A 304 -38.90 20.95 -8.74
C GLU A 304 -38.30 22.31 -8.36
N LEU A 305 -36.96 22.39 -8.26
CA LEU A 305 -36.24 23.61 -7.93
C LEU A 305 -36.31 24.67 -9.04
N GLN A 306 -36.33 24.27 -10.31
CA GLN A 306 -36.43 25.20 -11.44
C GLN A 306 -37.72 26.02 -11.42
N GLY A 307 -38.81 25.48 -10.89
CA GLY A 307 -40.10 26.18 -10.82
C GLY A 307 -40.22 27.19 -9.67
N SER A 308 -39.34 27.11 -8.67
CA SER A 308 -39.58 27.74 -7.35
C SER A 308 -38.41 28.58 -6.82
N CYS A 309 -37.22 28.52 -7.43
CA CYS A 309 -36.01 29.13 -6.89
C CYS A 309 -35.52 30.37 -7.66
N PRO A 310 -34.88 31.34 -6.99
CA PRO A 310 -34.18 32.43 -7.66
C PRO A 310 -32.97 31.90 -8.44
N LEU A 311 -32.60 32.59 -9.52
CA LEU A 311 -31.49 32.20 -10.42
C LEU A 311 -30.14 32.00 -9.70
N THR A 312 -29.90 32.77 -8.63
CA THR A 312 -28.68 32.64 -7.81
C THR A 312 -28.65 31.31 -7.06
N ALA A 313 -29.77 30.89 -6.47
CA ALA A 313 -29.88 29.60 -5.79
C ALA A 313 -29.75 28.44 -6.78
N ILE A 314 -30.31 28.56 -7.99
CA ILE A 314 -30.16 27.54 -9.05
C ILE A 314 -28.69 27.36 -9.43
N ARG A 315 -27.92 28.45 -9.53
CA ARG A 315 -26.47 28.38 -9.82
C ARG A 315 -25.71 27.63 -8.72
N ASP A 316 -25.93 27.99 -7.47
CA ASP A 316 -25.19 27.42 -6.33
C ASP A 316 -25.59 25.95 -6.09
N LEU A 317 -26.88 25.61 -6.26
CA LEU A 317 -27.36 24.23 -6.24
C LEU A 317 -26.84 23.39 -7.42
N GLY A 318 -26.69 24.00 -8.60
CA GLY A 318 -26.17 23.34 -9.79
C GLY A 318 -24.76 22.77 -9.58
N ALA A 319 -23.92 23.42 -8.78
CA ALA A 319 -22.61 22.90 -8.40
C ALA A 319 -22.75 21.57 -7.63
N VAL A 320 -23.60 21.54 -6.60
CA VAL A 320 -23.86 20.33 -5.79
C VAL A 320 -24.40 19.18 -6.65
N PHE A 321 -25.41 19.44 -7.48
CA PHE A 321 -25.97 18.42 -8.38
C PHE A 321 -24.94 17.92 -9.40
N SER A 322 -24.06 18.79 -9.91
CA SER A 322 -22.97 18.40 -10.79
C SER A 322 -21.98 17.46 -10.09
N HIS A 323 -21.56 17.75 -8.85
CA HIS A 323 -20.67 16.85 -8.10
C HIS A 323 -21.36 15.53 -7.73
N LEU A 324 -22.64 15.56 -7.36
CA LEU A 324 -23.42 14.35 -7.11
C LEU A 324 -23.57 13.47 -8.35
N ASN A 325 -23.79 14.06 -9.52
CA ASN A 325 -23.84 13.30 -10.77
C ASN A 325 -22.46 12.72 -11.14
N ARG A 326 -21.38 13.51 -11.02
CA ARG A 326 -19.99 13.02 -11.24
C ARG A 326 -19.64 11.86 -10.32
N LEU A 327 -20.14 11.89 -9.09
CA LEU A 327 -19.98 10.82 -8.11
C LEU A 327 -20.71 9.54 -8.54
N LEU A 328 -21.95 9.64 -9.03
CA LEU A 328 -22.67 8.49 -9.61
C LEU A 328 -21.98 7.93 -10.85
N ASP A 329 -21.47 8.80 -11.74
CA ASP A 329 -20.71 8.39 -12.92
C ASP A 329 -19.40 7.69 -12.54
N GLU A 330 -18.77 8.09 -11.44
CA GLU A 330 -17.59 7.41 -10.90
C GLU A 330 -17.93 6.02 -10.37
N VAL A 331 -19.08 5.86 -9.68
CA VAL A 331 -19.57 4.56 -9.20
C VAL A 331 -19.86 3.62 -10.37
N GLU A 332 -20.51 4.11 -11.42
CA GLU A 332 -20.77 3.32 -12.63
C GLU A 332 -19.48 2.91 -13.35
N ARG A 333 -18.52 3.84 -13.50
CA ARG A 333 -17.20 3.53 -14.07
C ARG A 333 -16.45 2.48 -13.25
N ALA A 334 -16.51 2.59 -11.93
CA ALA A 334 -15.91 1.63 -11.02
C ALA A 334 -16.55 0.24 -11.13
N ASP A 335 -17.88 0.17 -11.27
CA ASP A 335 -18.59 -1.11 -11.44
C ASP A 335 -18.26 -1.78 -12.77
N HIS A 336 -18.22 -1.02 -13.87
CA HIS A 336 -17.81 -1.52 -15.17
C HIS A 336 -16.39 -2.09 -15.14
N ALA A 337 -15.46 -1.40 -14.47
CA ALA A 337 -14.10 -1.88 -14.30
C ALA A 337 -14.05 -3.24 -13.58
N VAL A 338 -14.78 -3.37 -12.47
CA VAL A 338 -14.86 -4.64 -11.71
C VAL A 338 -15.51 -5.75 -12.53
N CYS A 339 -16.61 -5.45 -13.23
CA CYS A 339 -17.34 -6.43 -14.05
C CYS A 339 -16.53 -6.87 -15.28
N SER A 340 -15.79 -5.97 -15.93
CA SER A 340 -14.92 -6.30 -17.08
C SER A 340 -13.79 -7.26 -16.71
N ALA A 341 -13.35 -7.25 -15.45
CA ALA A 341 -12.34 -8.17 -14.92
C ALA A 341 -12.93 -9.54 -14.47
N ALA A 342 -14.23 -9.65 -14.24
CA ALA A 342 -14.91 -10.88 -13.81
C ALA A 342 -14.82 -12.06 -14.82
N PRO A 343 -15.02 -11.89 -16.14
CA PRO A 343 -14.87 -12.99 -17.11
C PRO A 343 -13.43 -13.53 -17.19
N GLN A 344 -12.42 -12.70 -16.87
CA GLN A 344 -11.04 -13.15 -16.75
C GLN A 344 -10.82 -14.02 -15.50
N ARG A 345 -11.49 -13.70 -14.38
CA ARG A 345 -11.48 -14.55 -13.16
C ARG A 345 -12.10 -15.92 -13.42
N ALA A 346 -13.27 -15.98 -14.04
CA ALA A 346 -13.95 -17.25 -14.33
C ALA A 346 -13.10 -18.20 -15.20
N ARG A 347 -12.46 -17.65 -16.25
CA ARG A 347 -11.53 -18.42 -17.10
C ARG A 347 -10.28 -18.87 -16.34
N ALA A 348 -9.71 -18.03 -15.48
CA ALA A 348 -8.54 -18.37 -14.67
C ALA A 348 -8.86 -19.48 -13.66
N HIS A 349 -9.99 -19.38 -12.94
CA HIS A 349 -10.46 -20.40 -12.00
C HIS A 349 -10.77 -21.74 -12.69
N ALA A 350 -11.48 -21.71 -13.82
CA ALA A 350 -11.74 -22.92 -14.61
C ALA A 350 -10.44 -23.59 -15.08
N SER A 351 -9.46 -22.82 -15.57
CA SER A 351 -8.15 -23.36 -15.99
C SER A 351 -7.33 -23.95 -14.83
N ARG A 352 -7.55 -23.47 -13.61
CA ARG A 352 -6.86 -23.93 -12.39
C ARG A 352 -7.52 -25.19 -11.83
N ALA A 353 -8.85 -25.26 -11.85
CA ALA A 353 -9.60 -26.47 -11.54
C ALA A 353 -9.22 -27.62 -12.48
N VAL A 354 -9.14 -27.36 -13.79
CA VAL A 354 -8.69 -28.35 -14.79
C VAL A 354 -7.24 -28.81 -14.55
N ARG A 355 -6.34 -27.91 -14.14
CA ARG A 355 -4.95 -28.26 -13.81
C ARG A 355 -4.81 -29.09 -12.54
N LEU A 356 -5.61 -28.80 -11.50
CA LEU A 356 -5.63 -29.59 -10.26
C LEU A 356 -6.21 -30.98 -10.50
N VAL A 357 -7.26 -31.10 -11.30
CA VAL A 357 -7.84 -32.39 -11.71
C VAL A 357 -6.83 -33.20 -12.52
N LYS A 358 -6.12 -32.60 -13.48
CA LYS A 358 -5.04 -33.28 -14.23
C LYS A 358 -3.88 -33.74 -13.33
N LYS A 359 -3.43 -32.92 -12.37
CA LYS A 359 -2.39 -33.31 -11.41
C LYS A 359 -2.84 -34.40 -10.44
N GLY A 360 -4.11 -34.41 -10.04
CA GLY A 360 -4.69 -35.47 -9.20
C GLY A 360 -4.87 -36.80 -9.94
N LEU A 361 -5.12 -36.77 -11.25
CA LEU A 361 -5.22 -37.96 -12.10
C LEU A 361 -3.85 -38.58 -12.43
N SER A 362 -2.80 -37.76 -12.66
CA SER A 362 -1.43 -38.27 -12.90
C SER A 362 -0.76 -38.89 -11.66
N HIS A 363 -1.33 -38.75 -10.47
CA HIS A 363 -0.79 -39.34 -9.24
C HIS A 363 -1.50 -40.65 -8.85
N LYS A 364 -2.48 -41.09 -9.65
CA LYS A 364 -3.29 -42.31 -9.44
C LYS A 364 -3.20 -43.33 -10.60
N LEU A 365 -2.37 -43.05 -11.60
CA LEU A 365 -1.90 -43.98 -12.64
C LEU A 365 -0.42 -44.21 -12.40
#